data_AF-A0A7S1D8N7-F1
#
_entry.id   AF-A0A7S1D8N7-F1
#
_cell.length_a   1.000
_cell.length_b   1.000
_cell.length_c   1.000
_cell.angle_alpha   90.00
_cell.angle_beta   90.00
_cell.angle_gamma   90.00
#
_symmetry.space_group_name_H-M   'P 1'
#
loop_
_entity.id
_entity.type
_entity.pdbx_description
1 polymer ?
#
loop_
_entity_poly.entity_id
_entity_poly.type
_entity_poly.pdbx_seq_one_letter_code
_entity_poly.pdbx_strand_id
1 'polypeptide(L)'
;MSAATARFSESGISGSAVLDISTPQYKAAEWVSDIDGLLLPVDTAQFLQRYLLATFYFALSGDKWTQCGRTDSNCVEGPWLTGSECSWFGITCDSSSSVIRIAPGPAGNGLAGQIPSEVRLLTNLALFSVASNRINGTFPDFLGSLPKLSNLNLIKNGLTGTIPADFFRRATALK
;
A
#
# COMPACT_ATOMS: atom_id res chain seq x y z
N MET A 1 -18.99 0.09 15.25
CA MET A 1 -17.52 0.17 15.23
C MET A 1 -17.01 -1.26 15.12
N SER A 2 -16.26 -1.59 14.08
CA SER A 2 -15.76 -2.96 13.86
C SER A 2 -14.67 -3.33 14.87
N ALA A 3 -14.41 -4.63 15.04
CA ALA A 3 -13.35 -5.12 15.92
C ALA A 3 -11.97 -4.62 15.48
N ALA A 4 -11.74 -4.50 14.17
CA ALA A 4 -10.51 -3.93 13.63
C ALA A 4 -10.38 -2.43 13.95
N THR A 5 -11.45 -1.64 13.80
CA THR A 5 -11.43 -0.21 14.12
C THR A 5 -11.06 0.05 15.59
N ALA A 6 -11.68 -0.70 16.52
CA ALA A 6 -11.35 -0.59 17.94
C ALA A 6 -9.87 -0.88 18.20
N ARG A 7 -9.35 -1.96 17.62
CA ARG A 7 -7.95 -2.36 17.81
C ARG A 7 -6.94 -1.40 17.21
N PHE A 8 -7.17 -0.90 16.01
CA PHE A 8 -6.24 0.07 15.40
C PHE A 8 -6.21 1.37 16.20
N SER A 9 -7.35 1.80 16.73
CA SER A 9 -7.44 2.93 17.66
C SER A 9 -6.59 2.70 18.92
N GLU A 10 -6.62 1.50 19.51
CA GLU A 10 -5.81 1.13 20.69
C GLU A 10 -4.32 0.96 20.38
N SER A 11 -3.99 0.44 19.20
CA SER A 11 -2.61 0.19 18.78
C SER A 11 -1.88 1.48 18.34
N GLY A 12 -2.60 2.59 18.19
CA GLY A 12 -2.08 3.85 17.66
C GLY A 12 -1.77 3.82 16.15
N ILE A 13 -2.10 2.73 15.47
CA ILE A 13 -1.97 2.61 14.02
C ILE A 13 -3.10 3.44 13.41
N SER A 14 -2.75 4.35 12.49
CA SER A 14 -3.73 5.20 11.79
C SER A 14 -4.50 6.20 12.66
N GLY A 15 -4.26 6.22 13.99
CA GLY A 15 -4.79 7.23 14.92
C GLY A 15 -6.32 7.39 14.85
N SER A 16 -6.82 8.62 14.94
CA SER A 16 -8.26 8.89 14.84
C SER A 16 -8.84 8.67 13.44
N ALA A 17 -8.01 8.47 12.41
CA ALA A 17 -8.51 8.26 11.04
C ALA A 17 -9.35 6.98 10.95
N VAL A 18 -9.05 5.94 11.73
CA VAL A 18 -9.87 4.71 11.75
C VAL A 18 -11.27 4.92 12.31
N LEU A 19 -11.59 6.08 12.88
CA LEU A 19 -12.92 6.41 13.40
C LEU A 19 -13.77 7.22 12.40
N ASP A 20 -13.17 7.74 11.33
CA ASP A 20 -13.86 8.54 10.31
C ASP A 20 -14.18 7.67 9.08
N ILE A 21 -15.47 7.43 8.86
CA ILE A 21 -16.02 6.58 7.80
C ILE A 21 -15.59 6.97 6.38
N SER A 22 -15.21 8.24 6.19
CA SER A 22 -14.80 8.75 4.88
C SER A 22 -13.37 8.35 4.52
N THR A 23 -12.55 8.02 5.52
CA THR A 23 -11.11 7.79 5.34
C THR A 23 -10.80 6.42 4.71
N PRO A 24 -9.66 6.32 4.00
CA PRO A 24 -9.12 5.03 3.59
C PRO A 24 -8.90 4.06 4.75
N GLN A 25 -8.47 4.57 5.90
CA GLN A 25 -8.14 3.79 7.08
C GLN A 25 -9.37 3.11 7.68
N TYR A 26 -10.50 3.82 7.78
CA TYR A 26 -11.75 3.21 8.22
C TYR A 26 -12.22 2.13 7.23
N LYS A 27 -12.23 2.44 5.93
CA LYS A 27 -12.66 1.48 4.89
C LYS A 27 -11.80 0.21 4.89
N ALA A 28 -10.49 0.36 5.06
CA ALA A 28 -9.57 -0.77 5.20
C ALA A 28 -9.81 -1.59 6.46
N ALA A 29 -10.10 -0.93 7.59
CA ALA A 29 -10.41 -1.59 8.85
C ALA A 29 -11.74 -2.38 8.77
N GLU A 30 -12.79 -1.80 8.19
CA GLU A 30 -14.04 -2.54 7.94
C GLU A 30 -13.83 -3.71 7.00
N TRP A 31 -13.09 -3.51 5.89
CA TRP A 31 -12.87 -4.59 4.94
C TRP A 31 -12.14 -5.78 5.58
N VAL A 32 -11.03 -5.56 6.30
CA VAL A 32 -10.26 -6.66 6.91
C VAL A 32 -11.00 -7.33 8.08
N SER A 33 -11.92 -6.62 8.72
CA SER A 33 -12.75 -7.15 9.82
C SER A 33 -13.91 -7.99 9.30
N ASP A 34 -14.63 -7.48 8.31
CA ASP A 34 -16.01 -7.90 8.07
C ASP A 34 -16.21 -8.50 6.65
N ILE A 35 -15.29 -8.24 5.72
CA ILE A 35 -15.44 -8.61 4.29
C ILE A 35 -14.40 -9.63 3.84
N ASP A 36 -13.16 -9.51 4.33
CA ASP A 36 -12.01 -10.27 3.85
C ASP A 36 -12.20 -11.81 3.89
N GLY A 37 -13.05 -12.31 4.79
CA GLY A 37 -13.46 -13.71 4.83
C GLY A 37 -12.39 -14.71 5.30
N LEU A 38 -11.13 -14.26 5.44
CA LEU A 38 -10.03 -15.09 5.95
C LEU A 38 -10.03 -15.29 7.46
N LEU A 39 -10.84 -14.50 8.20
CA LEU A 39 -10.97 -14.56 9.66
C LEU A 39 -9.61 -14.58 10.40
N LEU A 40 -8.65 -13.81 9.89
CA LEU A 40 -7.30 -13.79 10.43
C LEU A 40 -7.31 -13.22 11.85
N PRO A 41 -6.54 -13.82 12.79
CA PRO A 41 -6.38 -13.22 14.10
C PRO A 41 -5.74 -11.84 13.93
N VAL A 42 -6.34 -10.87 14.60
CA VAL A 42 -6.01 -9.46 14.44
C VAL A 42 -4.50 -9.20 14.72
N ASP A 43 -3.89 -9.93 15.65
CA ASP A 43 -2.47 -9.81 16.04
C ASP A 43 -1.45 -10.45 15.11
N THR A 44 -1.86 -10.94 13.94
CA THR A 44 -0.93 -11.53 12.98
C THR A 44 -0.28 -10.49 12.08
N ALA A 45 0.96 -10.75 11.68
CA ALA A 45 1.64 -9.98 10.64
C ALA A 45 0.86 -9.99 9.32
N GLN A 46 0.16 -11.08 9.03
CA GLN A 46 -0.70 -11.21 7.86
C GLN A 46 -1.90 -10.26 7.92
N PHE A 47 -2.61 -10.20 9.06
CA PHE A 47 -3.69 -9.24 9.25
C PHE A 47 -3.20 -7.80 9.07
N LEU A 48 -2.06 -7.45 9.68
CA LEU A 48 -1.49 -6.12 9.55
C LEU A 48 -1.14 -5.78 8.10
N GLN A 49 -0.38 -6.63 7.38
CA GLN A 49 0.00 -6.32 6.00
C GLN A 49 -1.21 -6.16 5.07
N ARG A 50 -2.26 -6.96 5.27
CA ARG A 50 -3.52 -6.84 4.53
C ARG A 50 -4.22 -5.52 4.79
N TYR A 51 -4.30 -5.10 6.04
CA TYR A 51 -4.82 -3.77 6.40
C TYR A 51 -4.02 -2.63 5.74
N LEU A 52 -2.69 -2.71 5.75
CA LEU A 52 -1.83 -1.69 5.14
C LEU A 52 -2.04 -1.61 3.62
N LEU A 53 -2.13 -2.76 2.95
CA LEU A 53 -2.42 -2.82 1.52
C LEU A 53 -3.85 -2.40 1.19
N ALA A 54 -4.84 -2.74 2.00
CA ALA A 54 -6.22 -2.25 1.82
C ALA A 54 -6.30 -0.73 2.00
N THR A 55 -5.57 -0.17 2.97
CA THR A 55 -5.44 1.28 3.15
C THR A 55 -4.82 1.92 1.89
N PHE A 56 -3.77 1.32 1.35
CA PHE A 56 -3.16 1.73 0.09
C PHE A 56 -4.15 1.71 -1.09
N TYR A 57 -4.95 0.65 -1.21
CA TYR A 57 -6.01 0.52 -2.21
C TYR A 57 -7.03 1.67 -2.09
N PHE A 58 -7.61 1.88 -0.91
CA PHE A 58 -8.63 2.92 -0.72
C PHE A 58 -8.07 4.34 -0.84
N ALA A 59 -6.82 4.58 -0.44
CA ALA A 59 -6.17 5.89 -0.52
C ALA A 59 -5.86 6.32 -1.96
N LEU A 60 -5.68 5.35 -2.86
CA LEU A 60 -5.24 5.60 -4.23
C LEU A 60 -6.32 5.31 -5.27
N SER A 61 -7.60 5.36 -4.88
CA SER A 61 -8.75 5.12 -5.75
C SER A 61 -8.72 3.74 -6.41
N GLY A 62 -8.49 2.70 -5.61
CA GLY A 62 -8.36 1.31 -6.04
C GLY A 62 -9.49 0.78 -6.92
N ASP A 63 -10.70 1.29 -6.70
CA ASP A 63 -11.90 1.01 -7.48
C ASP A 63 -11.83 1.49 -8.94
N LYS A 64 -10.88 2.37 -9.25
CA LYS A 64 -10.67 2.96 -10.59
C LYS A 64 -9.38 2.50 -11.26
N TRP A 65 -8.68 1.55 -10.66
CA TRP A 65 -7.44 1.03 -11.24
C TRP A 65 -7.72 0.27 -12.52
N THR A 66 -6.80 0.37 -13.46
CA THR A 66 -6.99 -0.28 -14.77
C THR A 66 -6.81 -1.79 -14.69
N GLN A 67 -6.23 -2.31 -13.60
CA GLN A 67 -5.85 -3.72 -13.36
C GLN A 67 -5.11 -4.35 -14.57
N CYS A 68 -4.49 -3.51 -15.40
CA CYS A 68 -3.98 -3.83 -16.73
C CYS A 68 -2.92 -2.83 -17.18
N GLY A 69 -1.86 -3.32 -17.82
CA GLY A 69 -0.98 -2.52 -18.67
C GLY A 69 -1.65 -2.18 -20.01
N ARG A 70 -1.23 -1.07 -20.63
CA ARG A 70 -1.85 -0.45 -21.83
C ARG A 70 -2.03 -1.36 -23.08
N THR A 71 -1.56 -2.60 -23.09
CA THR A 71 -1.53 -3.47 -24.28
C THR A 71 -2.04 -4.89 -24.06
N ASP A 72 -2.65 -5.22 -22.92
CA ASP A 72 -3.21 -6.56 -22.70
C ASP A 72 -4.73 -6.57 -22.85
N SER A 73 -5.24 -7.39 -23.77
CA SER A 73 -6.67 -7.52 -24.08
C SER A 73 -7.39 -8.57 -23.24
N ASN A 74 -6.66 -9.37 -22.43
CA ASN A 74 -7.22 -10.47 -21.65
C ASN A 74 -6.80 -10.39 -20.16
N CYS A 75 -6.89 -9.23 -19.54
CA CYS A 75 -6.67 -9.14 -18.10
C CYS A 75 -7.67 -9.99 -17.33
N VAL A 76 -7.14 -11.02 -16.68
CA VAL A 76 -7.74 -11.66 -15.52
C VAL A 76 -6.67 -11.67 -14.43
N GLU A 77 -6.23 -10.49 -14.00
CA GLU A 77 -5.35 -10.39 -12.83
C GLU A 77 -6.19 -10.10 -11.58
N GLY A 78 -5.95 -10.88 -10.53
CA GLY A 78 -6.87 -11.08 -9.43
C GLY A 78 -7.29 -9.76 -8.75
N PRO A 79 -8.57 -9.61 -8.40
CA PRO A 79 -9.03 -8.38 -7.76
C PRO A 79 -8.29 -8.22 -6.43
N TRP A 80 -7.73 -7.03 -6.26
CA TRP A 80 -7.34 -6.56 -4.93
C TRP A 80 -8.51 -6.77 -3.98
N LEU A 81 -8.20 -6.98 -2.69
CA LEU A 81 -9.20 -7.25 -1.67
C LEU A 81 -9.91 -8.62 -1.81
N THR A 82 -9.25 -9.61 -2.44
CA THR A 82 -9.74 -10.99 -2.50
C THR A 82 -8.61 -12.02 -2.30
N GLY A 83 -8.91 -13.18 -1.73
CA GLY A 83 -7.93 -14.27 -1.58
C GLY A 83 -6.64 -13.83 -0.86
N SER A 84 -5.51 -14.45 -1.22
CA SER A 84 -4.20 -14.10 -0.66
C SER A 84 -3.69 -12.78 -1.24
N GLU A 85 -3.22 -11.88 -0.38
CA GLU A 85 -2.61 -10.61 -0.76
C GLU A 85 -1.35 -10.77 -1.61
N CYS A 86 -0.69 -11.91 -1.47
CA CYS A 86 0.48 -12.27 -2.28
C CYS A 86 0.13 -12.58 -3.74
N SER A 87 -1.16 -12.73 -4.06
CA SER A 87 -1.67 -12.88 -5.43
C SER A 87 -2.27 -11.60 -5.99
N TRP A 88 -2.31 -10.50 -5.21
CA TRP A 88 -2.84 -9.23 -5.70
C TRP A 88 -1.93 -8.64 -6.77
N PHE A 89 -2.55 -8.04 -7.77
CA PHE A 89 -1.81 -7.46 -8.89
C PHE A 89 -0.74 -6.47 -8.41
N GLY A 90 0.50 -6.69 -8.86
CA GLY A 90 1.64 -5.87 -8.49
C GLY A 90 2.20 -6.10 -7.09
N ILE A 91 1.68 -7.07 -6.33
CA ILE A 91 2.25 -7.48 -5.04
C ILE A 91 3.17 -8.68 -5.25
N THR A 92 4.32 -8.69 -4.57
CA THR A 92 5.16 -9.88 -4.46
C THR A 92 5.47 -10.12 -2.99
N CYS A 93 5.25 -11.36 -2.56
CA CYS A 93 5.68 -11.84 -1.26
C CYS A 93 6.95 -12.69 -1.35
N ASP A 94 7.67 -12.82 -0.24
CA ASP A 94 8.75 -13.81 -0.09
C ASP A 94 8.19 -15.20 0.28
N SER A 95 9.07 -16.16 0.54
CA SER A 95 8.71 -17.53 0.92
C SER A 95 8.01 -17.63 2.29
N SER A 96 8.04 -16.56 3.09
CA SER A 96 7.31 -16.46 4.36
C SER A 96 5.96 -15.75 4.23
N SER A 97 5.51 -15.51 3.00
CA SER A 97 4.30 -14.74 2.68
C SER A 97 4.36 -13.27 3.14
N SER A 98 5.57 -12.73 3.36
CA SER A 98 5.73 -11.32 3.70
C SER A 98 5.84 -10.46 2.45
N VAL A 99 5.08 -9.36 2.39
CA VAL A 99 5.11 -8.42 1.27
C VAL A 99 6.48 -7.75 1.17
N ILE A 100 7.17 -8.00 0.05
CA ILE A 100 8.51 -7.45 -0.23
C ILE A 100 8.53 -6.50 -1.43
N ARG A 101 7.51 -6.52 -2.30
CA ARG A 101 7.44 -5.63 -3.47
C ARG A 101 6.02 -5.12 -3.72
N ILE A 102 5.91 -3.84 -4.04
CA ILE A 102 4.72 -3.20 -4.60
C ILE A 102 5.11 -2.56 -5.94
N ALA A 103 4.67 -3.15 -7.04
CA ALA A 103 4.98 -2.73 -8.40
C ALA A 103 3.91 -3.18 -9.40
N PRO A 104 2.84 -2.40 -9.63
CA PRO A 104 1.76 -2.72 -10.58
C PRO A 104 2.15 -2.55 -12.06
N GLY A 105 3.45 -2.66 -12.39
CA GLY A 105 3.97 -2.59 -13.77
C GLY A 105 4.36 -1.19 -14.27
N PRO A 106 5.07 -1.11 -15.40
CA PRO A 106 5.68 0.13 -15.91
C PRO A 106 4.69 1.08 -16.63
N ALA A 107 3.54 0.55 -17.08
CA ALA A 107 2.55 1.30 -17.83
C ALA A 107 1.69 2.24 -16.96
N GLY A 108 1.83 2.14 -15.63
CA GLY A 108 0.90 2.72 -14.67
C GLY A 108 -0.36 1.89 -14.55
N ASN A 109 -1.05 2.04 -13.42
CA ASN A 109 -2.30 1.33 -13.11
C ASN A 109 -3.42 2.30 -12.70
N GLY A 110 -3.27 3.59 -13.04
CA GLY A 110 -4.26 4.62 -12.75
C GLY A 110 -4.33 5.04 -11.28
N LEU A 111 -3.32 4.71 -10.46
CA LEU A 111 -3.27 5.08 -9.05
C LEU A 111 -3.41 6.61 -8.92
N ALA A 112 -4.39 7.07 -8.15
CA ALA A 112 -4.70 8.49 -8.02
C ALA A 112 -5.03 8.84 -6.56
N GLY A 113 -4.30 9.81 -6.00
CA GLY A 113 -4.39 10.21 -4.59
C GLY A 113 -3.01 10.36 -3.95
N GLN A 114 -2.98 10.34 -2.62
CA GLN A 114 -1.75 10.45 -1.82
C GLN A 114 -1.33 9.07 -1.32
N ILE A 115 -0.02 8.80 -1.27
CA ILE A 115 0.49 7.55 -0.70
C ILE A 115 0.29 7.59 0.82
N PRO A 116 -0.43 6.63 1.42
CA PRO A 116 -0.65 6.62 2.86
C PRO A 116 0.64 6.34 3.63
N SER A 117 0.83 7.04 4.74
CA SER A 117 2.03 6.92 5.60
C SER A 117 2.20 5.52 6.21
N GLU A 118 1.11 4.77 6.27
CA GLU A 118 0.97 3.40 6.73
C GLU A 118 1.88 2.44 5.94
N VAL A 119 2.24 2.79 4.69
CA VAL A 119 3.24 2.04 3.91
C VAL A 119 4.58 1.92 4.64
N ARG A 120 4.92 2.86 5.55
CA ARG A 120 6.12 2.77 6.41
C ARG A 120 6.15 1.53 7.31
N LEU A 121 4.99 0.92 7.58
CA LEU A 121 4.85 -0.25 8.44
C LEU A 121 5.11 -1.56 7.69
N LEU A 122 5.25 -1.54 6.36
CA LEU A 122 5.72 -2.68 5.56
C LEU A 122 7.24 -2.80 5.66
N THR A 123 7.76 -3.15 6.83
CA THR A 123 9.21 -3.13 7.14
C THR A 123 10.05 -4.09 6.29
N ASN A 124 9.41 -5.07 5.65
CA ASN A 124 10.08 -6.00 4.73
C ASN A 124 10.10 -5.51 3.27
N LEU A 125 9.47 -4.37 2.96
CA LEU A 125 9.39 -3.83 1.61
C LEU A 125 10.78 -3.48 1.07
N ALA A 126 11.18 -4.18 0.01
CA ALA A 126 12.46 -4.00 -0.66
C ALA A 126 12.33 -3.19 -1.97
N LEU A 127 11.18 -3.27 -2.64
CA LEU A 127 10.90 -2.55 -3.87
C LEU A 127 9.54 -1.86 -3.83
N PHE A 128 9.52 -0.57 -4.08
CA PHE A 128 8.32 0.24 -4.24
C PHE A 128 8.38 1.02 -5.55
N SER A 129 7.57 0.62 -6.54
CA SER A 129 7.56 1.21 -7.87
C SER A 129 6.14 1.50 -8.32
N VAL A 130 5.74 2.76 -8.30
CA VAL A 130 4.42 3.24 -8.72
C VAL A 130 4.53 4.32 -9.80
N ALA A 131 5.51 4.17 -10.67
CA ALA A 131 5.77 5.09 -11.77
C ALA A 131 4.60 5.17 -12.77
N SER A 132 4.51 6.29 -13.47
CA SER A 132 3.51 6.54 -14.53
C SER A 132 2.05 6.54 -14.03
N ASN A 133 1.81 7.08 -12.83
CA ASN A 133 0.47 7.17 -12.24
C ASN A 133 0.05 8.64 -12.02
N ARG A 134 -1.08 8.85 -11.33
CA ARG A 134 -1.64 10.16 -10.98
C ARG A 134 -1.52 10.44 -9.49
N ILE A 135 -0.46 9.92 -8.86
CA ILE A 135 -0.18 10.14 -7.44
C ILE A 135 0.19 11.62 -7.25
N ASN A 136 -0.36 12.24 -6.21
CA ASN A 136 -0.19 13.66 -5.89
C ASN A 136 0.20 13.86 -4.41
N GLY A 137 0.29 15.11 -3.98
CA GLY A 137 0.74 15.48 -2.64
C GLY A 137 2.25 15.66 -2.55
N THR A 138 2.77 15.78 -1.33
CA THR A 138 4.19 15.96 -1.08
C THR A 138 4.96 14.65 -1.27
N PHE A 139 6.24 14.75 -1.58
CA PHE A 139 7.14 13.61 -1.64
C PHE A 139 7.06 12.77 -0.33
N PRO A 140 6.84 11.43 -0.42
CA PRO A 140 6.68 10.55 0.73
C PRO A 140 8.05 10.22 1.38
N ASP A 141 8.58 11.17 2.14
CA ASP A 141 9.88 11.05 2.79
C ASP A 141 10.01 9.86 3.75
N PHE A 142 8.90 9.42 4.36
CA PHE A 142 8.83 8.23 5.20
C PHE A 142 9.31 6.96 4.47
N LEU A 143 9.27 6.89 3.14
CA LEU A 143 9.82 5.76 2.39
C LEU A 143 11.32 5.59 2.60
N GLY A 144 12.04 6.67 2.89
CA GLY A 144 13.45 6.61 3.24
C GLY A 144 13.69 5.87 4.56
N SER A 145 12.69 5.78 5.45
CA SER A 145 12.84 5.09 6.74
C SER A 145 12.63 3.58 6.70
N LEU A 146 12.24 3.04 5.53
CA LEU A 146 12.03 1.60 5.36
C LEU A 146 13.37 0.85 5.35
N PRO A 147 13.62 -0.08 6.28
CA PRO A 147 14.96 -0.62 6.52
C PRO A 147 15.48 -1.51 5.39
N LYS A 148 14.59 -2.11 4.59
CA LYS A 148 14.95 -2.99 3.48
C LYS A 148 14.76 -2.35 2.10
N LEU A 149 14.25 -1.11 2.01
CA LEU A 149 13.90 -0.51 0.74
C LEU A 149 15.15 -0.11 -0.04
N SER A 150 15.41 -0.80 -1.15
CA SER A 150 16.53 -0.54 -2.05
C SER A 150 16.12 -0.05 -3.43
N ASN A 151 14.86 -0.28 -3.83
CA ASN A 151 14.40 0.09 -5.16
C ASN A 151 13.16 0.96 -5.04
N LEU A 152 13.31 2.25 -5.31
CA LEU A 152 12.22 3.21 -5.29
C LEU A 152 12.05 3.87 -6.66
N ASN A 153 10.84 3.79 -7.20
CA ASN A 153 10.51 4.47 -8.45
C ASN A 153 9.14 5.18 -8.36
N LEU A 154 9.18 6.51 -8.27
CA LEU A 154 8.00 7.38 -8.21
C LEU A 154 7.87 8.30 -9.44
N ILE A 155 8.68 8.09 -10.48
CA ILE A 155 8.74 9.00 -11.64
C ILE A 155 7.39 9.08 -12.37
N LYS A 156 7.17 10.17 -13.09
CA LYS A 156 5.93 10.39 -13.86
C LYS A 156 4.68 10.32 -12.97
N ASN A 157 4.71 11.06 -11.88
CA ASN A 157 3.59 11.35 -10.97
C ASN A 157 3.51 12.86 -10.73
N GLY A 158 2.46 13.33 -10.07
CA GLY A 158 2.25 14.73 -9.68
C GLY A 158 2.74 15.06 -8.26
N LEU A 159 3.81 14.43 -7.79
CA LEU A 159 4.39 14.68 -6.48
C LEU A 159 5.08 16.06 -6.45
N THR A 160 4.90 16.80 -5.36
CA THR A 160 5.48 18.12 -5.13
C THR A 160 6.33 18.16 -3.86
N GLY A 161 6.94 19.30 -3.57
CA GLY A 161 7.82 19.48 -2.41
C GLY A 161 9.27 19.06 -2.67
N THR A 162 10.08 19.09 -1.61
CA THR A 162 11.52 18.80 -1.67
C THR A 162 11.80 17.40 -1.16
N ILE A 163 12.71 16.68 -1.82
CA ILE A 163 13.27 15.44 -1.29
C ILE A 163 14.22 15.82 -0.13
N PRO A 164 13.97 15.37 1.12
CA PRO A 164 14.85 15.71 2.24
C PRO A 164 16.28 15.19 2.03
N ALA A 165 17.28 15.95 2.45
CA ALA A 165 18.69 15.57 2.28
C ALA A 165 19.04 14.20 2.91
N ASP A 166 18.41 13.89 4.04
CA ASP A 166 18.59 12.61 4.73
C ASP A 166 17.85 11.44 4.08
N PHE A 167 17.01 11.66 3.07
CA PHE A 167 16.26 10.59 2.41
C PHE A 167 17.20 9.52 1.84
N PHE A 168 18.24 9.96 1.12
CA PHE A 168 19.25 9.07 0.52
C PHE A 168 20.20 8.45 1.57
N ARG A 169 20.27 9.00 2.78
CA ARG A 169 21.05 8.42 3.89
C ARG A 169 20.31 7.28 4.58
N ARG A 170 18.97 7.32 4.54
CA ARG A 170 18.11 6.31 5.17
C ARG A 170 17.69 5.21 4.18
N ALA A 171 17.58 5.53 2.90
CA ALA A 171 17.34 4.55 1.83
C ALA A 171 18.59 3.70 1.55
N THR A 172 18.51 2.39 1.75
CA THR A 172 19.61 1.47 1.51
C THR A 172 19.79 1.22 0.02
N ALA A 173 20.72 1.95 -0.62
CA ALA A 173 21.19 1.78 -2.00
C ALA A 173 20.14 2.01 -3.10
N LEU A 174 19.95 3.28 -3.50
CA LEU A 174 19.31 3.63 -4.77
C LEU A 174 20.28 3.36 -5.94
N LYS A 175 19.87 2.51 -6.89
CA LYS A 175 20.49 2.42 -8.23
C LYS A 175 19.66 3.21 -9.23
#